data_AF-A0A517MPX1-F1
#
_entry.id   AF-A0A517MPX1-F1
#
_cell.length_a   1.000
_cell.length_b   1.000
_cell.length_c   1.000
_cell.angle_alpha   90.00
_cell.angle_beta   90.00
_cell.angle_gamma   90.00
#
_symmetry.space_group_name_H-M   'P 1'
#
loop_
_entity.id
_entity.type
_entity.pdbx_description
1 polymer ?
#
loop_
_entity_poly.entity_id
_entity_poly.type
_entity_poly.pdbx_seq_one_letter_code
_entity_poly.pdbx_strand_id
1 'polypeptide(L)'
;MVSIALNLAFVSDAQATVMINNGGLNNISTPSEDLDVSNGAGATSTVLNIMDGADIGVNGDGRSVGLSEQSVLNFSGGIAQGGITMTGNSIANLTGSSDISGDISADGNSELQINSNASVGGEVFIEGNATASFLGGEVEVFGIGGAATATINGGSINDDLVAEGDAIVTVHDVFVNDDVDAGDSGVVHLMGGLFDEDVTAAGNSTINISGGDYVRIFSDGAALTAEQGTINVTGGIFGETGVDDGGLALATLGGTLNFDGAEIAGTTEDMAPTAAFSAALNGKVNLSNVDFGNLVVETSTNGTVNLGEITAKDISATVFGGGELNILSGEADSLSIFAELAGEINLRGGDFGDSLVTLESESILTVFGSDLTFNGTPVEDLNAVLGAGAFDEATGKLGTIAGDLAGVLADGSAFSLSFSRSFIPPTASQVFLVQVPEPSTTVLLSCLLMGLAMKKRSVRSMC
;
A
#
# COMPACT_ATOMS: atom_id res chain seq x y z
N MET A 1 42.28 -21.24 -71.52
CA MET A 1 41.24 -20.63 -70.67
C MET A 1 41.05 -21.54 -69.47
N VAL A 2 41.50 -21.11 -68.29
CA VAL A 2 41.30 -21.85 -67.05
C VAL A 2 40.03 -21.29 -66.41
N SER A 3 39.01 -22.14 -66.25
CA SER A 3 37.78 -21.81 -65.53
C SER A 3 37.98 -22.16 -64.06
N ILE A 4 38.01 -21.14 -63.20
CA ILE A 4 37.98 -21.32 -61.74
C ILE A 4 36.51 -21.27 -61.34
N ALA A 5 35.95 -22.41 -60.95
CA ALA A 5 34.64 -22.47 -60.30
C ALA A 5 34.84 -22.13 -58.82
N LEU A 6 34.51 -20.90 -58.44
CA LEU A 6 34.50 -20.45 -57.06
C LEU A 6 33.20 -20.93 -56.42
N ASN A 7 33.25 -22.03 -55.68
CA ASN A 7 32.12 -22.54 -54.92
C ASN A 7 32.11 -21.84 -53.55
N LEU A 8 31.47 -20.67 -53.47
CA LEU A 8 31.21 -20.00 -52.20
C LEU A 8 30.00 -20.67 -51.55
N ALA A 9 30.25 -21.52 -50.56
CA ALA A 9 29.23 -21.90 -49.60
C ALA A 9 29.02 -20.71 -48.66
N PHE A 10 27.90 -20.01 -48.80
CA PHE A 10 27.42 -19.11 -47.76
C PHE A 10 26.92 -20.00 -46.62
N VAL A 11 27.61 -19.96 -45.49
CA VAL A 11 27.09 -20.49 -44.23
C VAL A 11 25.97 -19.52 -43.82
N SER A 12 24.72 -19.95 -43.92
CA SER A 12 23.51 -19.12 -43.80
C SER A 12 23.08 -18.85 -42.35
N ASP A 13 24.02 -18.80 -41.41
CA ASP A 13 23.69 -18.62 -39.99
C ASP A 13 23.89 -17.16 -39.53
N ALA A 14 24.26 -16.25 -40.43
CA ALA A 14 24.27 -14.82 -40.12
C ALA A 14 22.85 -14.28 -40.30
N GLN A 15 22.14 -14.09 -39.19
CA GLN A 15 20.85 -13.39 -39.14
C GLN A 15 21.02 -12.00 -39.77
N ALA A 16 20.24 -11.72 -40.80
CA ALA A 16 20.28 -10.42 -41.46
C ALA A 16 19.28 -9.48 -40.78
N THR A 17 19.77 -8.36 -40.26
CA THR A 17 18.93 -7.28 -39.73
C THR A 17 18.72 -6.24 -40.82
N VAL A 18 17.47 -5.86 -41.06
CA VAL A 18 17.11 -4.79 -41.99
C VAL A 18 17.25 -3.44 -41.30
N MET A 19 18.23 -2.65 -41.71
CA MET A 19 18.40 -1.28 -41.23
C MET A 19 17.54 -0.28 -42.02
N ILE A 20 16.71 0.49 -41.32
CA ILE A 20 15.85 1.53 -41.89
C ILE A 20 16.23 2.89 -41.28
N ASN A 21 16.91 3.73 -42.07
CA ASN A 21 17.42 5.03 -41.62
C ASN A 21 17.21 6.15 -42.66
N ASN A 22 16.08 6.11 -43.37
CA ASN A 22 15.85 6.98 -44.51
C ASN A 22 15.11 8.29 -44.19
N GLY A 23 14.70 8.51 -42.93
CA GLY A 23 13.89 9.68 -42.55
C GLY A 23 12.50 9.72 -43.21
N GLY A 24 12.04 8.60 -43.75
CA GLY A 24 10.79 8.45 -44.46
C GLY A 24 9.79 7.53 -43.74
N LEU A 25 8.67 7.29 -44.41
CA LEU A 25 7.67 6.32 -44.00
C LEU A 25 7.95 4.96 -44.63
N ASN A 26 7.95 3.90 -43.82
CA ASN A 26 8.21 2.52 -44.22
C ASN A 26 7.05 1.65 -43.75
N ASN A 27 6.44 0.88 -44.64
CA ASN A 27 5.29 0.02 -44.31
C ASN A 27 5.68 -1.45 -44.51
N ILE A 28 5.49 -2.27 -43.47
CA ILE A 28 5.72 -3.72 -43.49
C ILE A 28 4.37 -4.43 -43.29
N SER A 29 4.06 -5.38 -44.16
CA SER A 29 2.80 -6.16 -44.15
C SER A 29 3.01 -7.62 -44.57
N THR A 30 4.27 -8.04 -44.64
CA THR A 30 4.68 -9.41 -44.96
C THR A 30 5.74 -9.81 -43.96
N PRO A 31 6.00 -11.12 -43.79
CA PRO A 31 7.09 -11.58 -42.95
C PRO A 31 8.42 -10.89 -43.29
N SER A 32 9.20 -10.58 -42.26
CA SER A 32 10.50 -9.92 -42.37
C SER A 32 11.45 -10.46 -41.30
N GLU A 33 12.75 -10.36 -41.58
CA GLU A 33 13.77 -10.47 -40.53
C GLU A 33 13.71 -9.26 -39.59
N ASP A 34 14.57 -9.24 -38.58
CA ASP A 34 14.61 -8.19 -37.56
C ASP A 34 14.83 -6.81 -38.18
N LEU A 35 14.24 -5.79 -37.55
CA LEU A 35 14.23 -4.42 -38.05
C LEU A 35 14.96 -3.50 -37.07
N ASP A 36 15.99 -2.78 -37.53
CA ASP A 36 16.61 -1.70 -36.78
C ASP A 36 16.26 -0.35 -37.42
N VAL A 37 15.55 0.50 -36.68
CA VAL A 37 15.08 1.81 -37.13
C VAL A 37 15.83 2.92 -36.40
N SER A 38 16.41 3.82 -37.17
CA SER A 38 17.12 5.00 -36.66
C SER A 38 16.88 6.20 -37.58
N ASN A 39 17.35 7.39 -37.21
CA ASN A 39 17.28 8.51 -38.14
C ASN A 39 18.47 8.48 -39.10
N GLY A 40 18.17 8.82 -40.34
CA GLY A 40 19.23 9.17 -41.29
C GLY A 40 19.89 10.48 -40.90
N ALA A 41 21.15 10.66 -41.30
CA ALA A 41 21.85 11.93 -41.11
C ALA A 41 21.04 13.10 -41.70
N GLY A 42 20.58 14.00 -40.83
CA GLY A 42 19.78 15.18 -41.20
C GLY A 42 18.25 14.95 -41.31
N ALA A 43 17.76 13.75 -41.00
CA ALA A 43 16.33 13.48 -40.90
C ALA A 43 15.77 13.89 -39.53
N THR A 44 14.52 14.32 -39.49
CA THR A 44 13.81 14.62 -38.24
C THR A 44 13.21 13.38 -37.59
N SER A 45 12.80 12.37 -38.37
CA SER A 45 12.21 11.13 -37.88
C SER A 45 12.12 10.08 -38.99
N THR A 46 12.46 8.82 -38.71
CA THR A 46 12.08 7.66 -39.53
C THR A 46 10.85 7.01 -38.94
N VAL A 47 9.82 6.75 -39.76
CA VAL A 47 8.57 6.10 -39.32
C VAL A 47 8.48 4.69 -39.90
N LEU A 48 8.21 3.72 -39.04
CA LEU A 48 7.93 2.33 -39.39
C LEU A 48 6.48 1.98 -39.02
N ASN A 49 5.69 1.55 -39.99
CA ASN A 49 4.37 0.98 -39.75
C ASN A 49 4.43 -0.53 -39.95
N ILE A 50 4.03 -1.29 -38.94
CA ILE A 50 3.81 -2.73 -39.00
C ILE A 50 2.30 -2.97 -38.96
N MET A 51 1.82 -3.70 -39.97
CA MET A 51 0.39 -3.94 -40.22
C MET A 51 0.09 -5.44 -40.21
N ASP A 52 -1.19 -5.78 -40.12
CA ASP A 52 -1.69 -7.15 -40.19
C ASP A 52 -1.01 -8.00 -41.27
N GLY A 53 -0.64 -9.23 -40.90
CA GLY A 53 0.05 -10.18 -41.77
C GLY A 53 1.58 -10.03 -41.80
N ALA A 54 2.13 -9.02 -41.15
CA ALA A 54 3.55 -8.98 -40.82
C ALA A 54 3.89 -10.00 -39.72
N ASP A 55 5.03 -10.66 -39.87
CA ASP A 55 5.63 -11.60 -38.92
C ASP A 55 7.12 -11.26 -38.86
N ILE A 56 7.53 -10.55 -37.80
CA ILE A 56 8.87 -9.99 -37.65
C ILE A 56 9.68 -10.89 -36.73
N GLY A 57 10.92 -11.17 -37.12
CA GLY A 57 11.88 -11.88 -36.26
C GLY A 57 11.65 -13.38 -36.12
N VAL A 58 11.11 -14.01 -37.17
CA VAL A 58 10.95 -15.48 -37.38
C VAL A 58 12.20 -16.33 -37.09
N ASN A 59 13.36 -15.72 -36.83
CA ASN A 59 14.63 -16.41 -36.64
C ASN A 59 15.02 -16.63 -35.16
N GLY A 60 14.21 -16.15 -34.21
CA GLY A 60 14.29 -16.56 -32.79
C GLY A 60 15.51 -16.07 -32.01
N ASP A 61 16.06 -14.89 -32.32
CA ASP A 61 17.18 -14.29 -31.57
C ASP A 61 16.73 -13.48 -30.33
N GLY A 62 15.43 -13.32 -30.13
CA GLY A 62 14.82 -12.61 -29.01
C GLY A 62 14.57 -11.12 -29.26
N ARG A 63 15.04 -10.50 -30.37
CA ARG A 63 14.80 -9.08 -30.68
C ARG A 63 14.28 -8.89 -32.09
N SER A 64 13.03 -8.48 -32.23
CA SER A 64 12.41 -8.25 -33.54
C SER A 64 12.53 -6.81 -34.04
N VAL A 65 12.43 -5.81 -33.16
CA VAL A 65 12.44 -4.40 -33.56
C VAL A 65 13.32 -3.56 -32.63
N GLY A 66 14.35 -2.91 -33.17
CA GLY A 66 15.13 -1.89 -32.48
C GLY A 66 14.76 -0.48 -32.94
N LEU A 67 14.50 0.42 -32.00
CA LEU A 67 14.25 1.84 -32.22
C LEU A 67 15.33 2.68 -31.53
N SER A 68 15.86 3.66 -32.24
CA SER A 68 16.85 4.59 -31.70
C SER A 68 16.60 6.02 -32.20
N GLU A 69 17.20 6.99 -31.52
CA GLU A 69 17.15 8.41 -31.87
C GLU A 69 15.73 8.99 -31.84
N GLN A 70 15.17 9.52 -32.94
CA GLN A 70 13.78 10.05 -32.99
C GLN A 70 12.92 9.20 -33.95
N SER A 71 13.14 7.89 -33.95
CA SER A 71 12.36 6.95 -34.75
C SER A 71 10.98 6.70 -34.14
N VAL A 72 10.01 6.36 -35.00
CA VAL A 72 8.62 6.09 -34.60
C VAL A 72 8.19 4.74 -35.15
N LEU A 73 7.67 3.88 -34.28
CA LEU A 73 7.00 2.63 -34.62
C LEU A 73 5.48 2.79 -34.43
N ASN A 74 4.71 2.43 -35.45
CA ASN A 74 3.27 2.19 -35.32
C ASN A 74 3.01 0.72 -35.63
N PHE A 75 2.73 -0.06 -34.58
CA PHE A 75 2.41 -1.47 -34.68
C PHE A 75 0.90 -1.63 -34.48
N SER A 76 0.19 -1.86 -35.58
CA SER A 76 -1.29 -1.92 -35.58
C SER A 76 -1.86 -3.33 -35.70
N GLY A 77 -0.97 -4.31 -35.94
CA GLY A 77 -1.28 -5.73 -36.03
C GLY A 77 -0.16 -6.50 -36.70
N GLY A 78 -0.22 -7.83 -36.65
CA GLY A 78 0.91 -8.73 -36.95
C GLY A 78 1.59 -9.23 -35.69
N ILE A 79 2.67 -10.00 -35.86
CA ILE A 79 3.42 -10.64 -34.77
C ILE A 79 4.87 -10.16 -34.81
N ALA A 80 5.44 -9.81 -33.66
CA ALA A 80 6.88 -9.77 -33.44
C ALA A 80 7.25 -10.97 -32.57
N GLN A 81 8.03 -11.91 -33.11
CA GLN A 81 8.37 -13.15 -32.40
C GLN A 81 9.39 -12.95 -31.29
N GLY A 82 10.08 -11.81 -31.28
CA GLY A 82 10.94 -11.34 -30.20
C GLY A 82 10.47 -9.98 -29.68
N GLY A 83 11.35 -9.31 -28.96
CA GLY A 83 11.06 -8.06 -28.28
C GLY A 83 11.18 -6.79 -29.11
N ILE A 84 10.84 -5.67 -28.47
CA ILE A 84 11.04 -4.30 -28.96
C ILE A 84 12.03 -3.59 -28.04
N THR A 85 13.11 -3.05 -28.58
CA THR A 85 14.08 -2.24 -27.81
C THR A 85 14.03 -0.79 -28.26
N MET A 86 13.91 0.16 -27.33
CA MET A 86 13.72 1.57 -27.60
C MET A 86 14.76 2.39 -26.83
N THR A 87 15.48 3.28 -27.54
CA THR A 87 16.50 4.15 -26.95
C THR A 87 16.42 5.57 -27.50
N GLY A 88 16.93 6.55 -26.76
CA GLY A 88 16.98 7.94 -27.23
C GLY A 88 15.66 8.67 -27.00
N ASN A 89 15.02 9.18 -28.06
CA ASN A 89 13.71 9.84 -28.02
C ASN A 89 12.73 9.12 -28.98
N SER A 90 12.80 7.79 -28.98
CA SER A 90 12.00 6.96 -29.88
C SER A 90 10.58 6.78 -29.36
N ILE A 91 9.62 6.56 -30.27
CA ILE A 91 8.20 6.41 -29.92
C ILE A 91 7.70 5.07 -30.48
N ALA A 92 6.98 4.29 -29.69
CA ALA A 92 6.30 3.08 -30.14
C ALA A 92 4.83 3.12 -29.77
N ASN A 93 3.97 2.97 -30.77
CA ASN A 93 2.51 2.89 -30.61
C ASN A 93 2.05 1.48 -30.97
N LEU A 94 1.70 0.69 -29.98
CA LEU A 94 1.14 -0.65 -30.11
C LEU A 94 -0.38 -0.55 -29.99
N THR A 95 -1.09 -1.01 -31.02
CA THR A 95 -2.53 -0.83 -31.18
C THR A 95 -3.13 -2.04 -31.89
N GLY A 96 -4.46 -2.15 -31.84
CA GLY A 96 -5.17 -3.20 -32.57
C GLY A 96 -4.89 -4.59 -31.98
N SER A 97 -4.47 -5.52 -32.83
CA SER A 97 -4.10 -6.89 -32.45
C SER A 97 -2.61 -7.15 -32.67
N SER A 98 -1.77 -6.18 -32.33
CA SER A 98 -0.32 -6.39 -32.30
C SER A 98 0.03 -7.40 -31.21
N ASP A 99 0.79 -8.42 -31.57
CA ASP A 99 1.25 -9.49 -30.68
C ASP A 99 2.78 -9.47 -30.64
N ILE A 100 3.33 -9.24 -29.44
CA ILE A 100 4.77 -9.17 -29.19
C ILE A 100 5.08 -10.36 -28.29
N SER A 101 5.75 -11.37 -28.83
CA SER A 101 6.02 -12.61 -28.08
C SER A 101 7.20 -12.50 -27.11
N GLY A 102 7.98 -11.41 -27.16
CA GLY A 102 9.09 -11.16 -26.24
C GLY A 102 8.94 -9.84 -25.48
N ASP A 103 10.05 -9.36 -24.90
CA ASP A 103 10.03 -8.21 -23.99
C ASP A 103 10.02 -6.87 -24.72
N ILE A 104 9.49 -5.85 -24.07
CA ILE A 104 9.66 -4.46 -24.49
C ILE A 104 10.58 -3.77 -23.50
N SER A 105 11.67 -3.16 -23.99
CA SER A 105 12.57 -2.35 -23.17
C SER A 105 12.67 -0.95 -23.73
N ALA A 106 12.32 0.05 -22.92
CA ALA A 106 12.38 1.47 -23.28
C ALA A 106 13.25 2.27 -22.30
N ASP A 107 14.29 2.91 -22.83
CA ASP A 107 15.24 3.74 -22.08
C ASP A 107 15.39 5.15 -22.70
N GLY A 108 16.07 6.05 -22.00
CA GLY A 108 16.34 7.42 -22.42
C GLY A 108 15.13 8.31 -22.17
N ASN A 109 14.63 8.95 -23.22
CA ASN A 109 13.37 9.72 -23.23
C ASN A 109 12.37 9.06 -24.20
N SER A 110 12.41 7.73 -24.31
CA SER A 110 11.51 7.01 -25.21
C SER A 110 10.07 7.03 -24.68
N GLU A 111 9.09 6.89 -25.58
CA GLU A 111 7.66 6.89 -25.27
C GLU A 111 7.01 5.61 -25.79
N LEU A 112 6.51 4.78 -24.89
CA LEU A 112 5.75 3.56 -25.22
C LEU A 112 4.25 3.81 -25.01
N GLN A 113 3.44 3.49 -26.01
CA GLN A 113 1.98 3.47 -25.88
C GLN A 113 1.46 2.08 -26.24
N ILE A 114 0.82 1.41 -25.30
CA ILE A 114 0.12 0.13 -25.51
C ILE A 114 -1.37 0.40 -25.41
N ASN A 115 -2.14 0.02 -26.41
CA ASN A 115 -3.56 0.33 -26.49
C ASN A 115 -4.38 -0.87 -26.96
N SER A 116 -5.67 -0.85 -26.62
CA SER A 116 -6.69 -1.76 -27.15
C SER A 116 -6.43 -3.22 -26.75
N ASN A 117 -6.25 -4.13 -27.70
CA ASN A 117 -6.05 -5.56 -27.45
C ASN A 117 -4.61 -5.98 -27.84
N ALA A 118 -3.67 -5.05 -27.76
CA ALA A 118 -2.26 -5.39 -27.92
C ALA A 118 -1.85 -6.37 -26.80
N SER A 119 -1.09 -7.40 -27.17
CA SER A 119 -0.59 -8.41 -26.24
C SER A 119 0.93 -8.38 -26.27
N VAL A 120 1.53 -8.33 -25.09
CA VAL A 120 2.96 -8.51 -24.88
C VAL A 120 3.11 -9.77 -24.04
N GLY A 121 3.54 -10.86 -24.68
CA GLY A 121 3.75 -12.14 -24.01
C GLY A 121 5.01 -12.18 -23.14
N GLY A 122 5.84 -11.14 -23.20
CA GLY A 122 7.00 -10.95 -22.32
C GLY A 122 6.82 -9.78 -21.36
N GLU A 123 7.95 -9.31 -20.83
CA GLU A 123 8.02 -8.26 -19.82
C GLU A 123 8.07 -6.87 -20.48
N VAL A 124 7.53 -5.85 -19.81
CA VAL A 124 7.67 -4.45 -20.23
C VAL A 124 8.54 -3.71 -19.21
N PHE A 125 9.72 -3.25 -19.64
CA PHE A 125 10.67 -2.48 -18.82
C PHE A 125 10.80 -1.04 -19.32
N ILE A 126 10.51 -0.08 -18.43
CA ILE A 126 10.61 1.34 -18.71
C ILE A 126 11.66 1.96 -17.76
N GLU A 127 12.76 2.44 -18.31
CA GLU A 127 13.92 2.94 -17.56
C GLU A 127 14.30 4.38 -17.93
N GLY A 128 15.25 4.96 -17.18
CA GLY A 128 15.81 6.27 -17.49
C GLY A 128 14.81 7.40 -17.25
N ASN A 129 14.49 8.17 -18.29
CA ASN A 129 13.39 9.16 -18.28
C ASN A 129 12.29 8.74 -19.27
N ALA A 130 12.20 7.46 -19.62
CA ALA A 130 11.19 6.98 -20.54
C ALA A 130 9.79 7.12 -19.94
N THR A 131 8.80 7.14 -20.81
CA THR A 131 7.39 7.26 -20.43
C THR A 131 6.59 6.13 -21.06
N ALA A 132 5.62 5.61 -20.32
CA ALA A 132 4.70 4.60 -20.83
C ALA A 132 3.23 4.95 -20.57
N SER A 133 2.38 4.66 -21.55
CA SER A 133 0.92 4.72 -21.40
C SER A 133 0.32 3.39 -21.82
N PHE A 134 -0.37 2.73 -20.90
CA PHE A 134 -1.07 1.48 -21.13
C PHE A 134 -2.58 1.74 -21.03
N LEU A 135 -3.30 1.73 -22.15
CA LEU A 135 -4.73 2.02 -22.26
C LEU A 135 -5.52 0.75 -22.61
N GLY A 136 -5.19 -0.34 -21.92
CA GLY A 136 -5.69 -1.69 -22.18
C GLY A 136 -4.73 -2.57 -22.99
N GLY A 137 -5.01 -3.88 -22.97
CA GLY A 137 -4.16 -4.94 -23.50
C GLY A 137 -3.79 -5.92 -22.39
N GLU A 138 -2.82 -6.78 -22.67
CA GLU A 138 -2.29 -7.75 -21.71
C GLU A 138 -0.76 -7.71 -21.76
N VAL A 139 -0.12 -7.70 -20.59
CA VAL A 139 1.32 -7.84 -20.41
C VAL A 139 1.58 -8.88 -19.33
N GLU A 140 2.74 -9.54 -19.35
CA GLU A 140 3.09 -10.47 -18.28
C GLU A 140 3.52 -9.68 -17.03
N VAL A 141 4.70 -9.05 -17.09
CA VAL A 141 5.25 -8.19 -16.04
C VAL A 141 5.36 -6.76 -16.54
N PHE A 142 5.10 -5.79 -15.68
CA PHE A 142 5.32 -4.37 -15.98
C PHE A 142 6.28 -3.74 -14.97
N GLY A 143 7.54 -3.57 -15.37
CA GLY A 143 8.61 -2.99 -14.56
C GLY A 143 8.94 -1.55 -14.95
N ILE A 144 9.05 -0.65 -13.97
CA ILE A 144 9.47 0.75 -14.16
C ILE A 144 10.63 1.06 -13.23
N GLY A 145 11.71 1.63 -13.76
CA GLY A 145 12.91 1.97 -13.01
C GLY A 145 13.48 3.35 -13.33
N GLY A 146 14.47 3.79 -12.54
CA GLY A 146 15.12 5.09 -12.75
C GLY A 146 14.19 6.26 -12.46
N ALA A 147 14.10 7.25 -13.36
CA ALA A 147 13.18 8.38 -13.26
C ALA A 147 12.00 8.26 -14.23
N ALA A 148 11.71 7.05 -14.69
CA ALA A 148 10.66 6.77 -15.65
C ALA A 148 9.26 6.98 -15.04
N THR A 149 8.27 7.18 -15.91
CA THR A 149 6.89 7.34 -15.49
C THR A 149 5.95 6.48 -16.33
N ALA A 150 4.93 5.91 -15.70
CA ALA A 150 3.91 5.12 -16.38
C ALA A 150 2.49 5.50 -15.94
N THR A 151 1.56 5.47 -16.89
CA THR A 151 0.12 5.54 -16.61
C THR A 151 -0.58 4.35 -17.23
N ILE A 152 -1.21 3.54 -16.37
CA ILE A 152 -1.94 2.32 -16.73
C ILE A 152 -3.42 2.57 -16.49
N ASN A 153 -4.25 2.36 -17.50
CA ASN A 153 -5.68 2.63 -17.48
C ASN A 153 -6.42 1.48 -18.20
N GLY A 154 -6.82 0.48 -17.42
CA GLY A 154 -7.38 -0.78 -17.90
C GLY A 154 -6.32 -1.80 -18.36
N GLY A 155 -6.81 -2.95 -18.81
CA GLY A 155 -5.98 -4.09 -19.24
C GLY A 155 -5.72 -5.08 -18.11
N SER A 156 -4.81 -6.03 -18.36
CA SER A 156 -4.28 -6.94 -17.33
C SER A 156 -2.75 -6.94 -17.32
N ILE A 157 -2.22 -7.13 -16.12
CA ILE A 157 -0.85 -7.52 -15.83
C ILE A 157 -0.99 -8.91 -15.22
N ASN A 158 -0.48 -9.92 -15.91
CA ASN A 158 -0.71 -11.31 -15.54
C ASN A 158 0.21 -11.81 -14.41
N ASP A 159 1.25 -11.05 -14.13
CA ASP A 159 2.26 -11.29 -13.09
C ASP A 159 2.45 -9.95 -12.33
N ASP A 160 3.69 -9.52 -12.12
CA ASP A 160 3.99 -8.37 -11.25
C ASP A 160 3.87 -6.99 -11.91
N LEU A 161 3.47 -6.01 -11.09
CA LEU A 161 3.71 -4.59 -11.32
C LEU A 161 4.81 -4.09 -10.39
N VAL A 162 5.96 -3.68 -10.94
CA VAL A 162 7.14 -3.28 -10.16
C VAL A 162 7.55 -1.84 -10.44
N ALA A 163 7.75 -1.03 -9.40
CA ALA A 163 8.28 0.32 -9.47
C ALA A 163 9.54 0.49 -8.60
N GLU A 164 10.70 0.73 -9.21
CA GLU A 164 11.99 0.92 -8.55
C GLU A 164 12.64 2.28 -8.85
N GLY A 165 13.69 2.64 -8.08
CA GLY A 165 14.36 3.93 -8.22
C GLY A 165 13.46 5.11 -7.86
N ASP A 166 13.47 6.16 -8.69
CA ASP A 166 12.60 7.34 -8.58
C ASP A 166 11.35 7.23 -9.48
N ALA A 167 10.96 6.00 -9.87
CA ALA A 167 9.86 5.76 -10.80
C ALA A 167 8.51 6.22 -10.23
N ILE A 168 7.61 6.67 -11.11
CA ILE A 168 6.22 7.01 -10.74
C ILE A 168 5.24 6.26 -11.63
N VAL A 169 4.38 5.46 -11.02
CA VAL A 169 3.34 4.68 -11.69
C VAL A 169 1.97 5.13 -11.21
N THR A 170 1.05 5.41 -12.14
CA THR A 170 -0.36 5.65 -11.83
C THR A 170 -1.21 4.59 -12.50
N VAL A 171 -2.06 3.92 -11.73
CA VAL A 171 -2.86 2.77 -12.15
C VAL A 171 -4.34 3.07 -11.93
N HIS A 172 -5.13 2.86 -12.98
CA HIS A 172 -6.58 3.01 -12.99
C HIS A 172 -7.22 1.74 -13.54
N ASP A 173 -8.12 1.12 -12.77
CA ASP A 173 -9.03 0.07 -13.24
C ASP A 173 -8.32 -1.11 -13.97
N VAL A 174 -7.13 -1.51 -13.51
CA VAL A 174 -6.37 -2.64 -14.06
C VAL A 174 -6.68 -3.92 -13.28
N PHE A 175 -6.45 -5.08 -13.90
CA PHE A 175 -6.27 -6.34 -13.17
C PHE A 175 -4.78 -6.64 -13.03
N VAL A 176 -4.27 -6.70 -11.80
CA VAL A 176 -2.94 -7.27 -11.49
C VAL A 176 -3.17 -8.63 -10.85
N ASN A 177 -2.64 -9.66 -11.48
CA ASN A 177 -2.87 -11.05 -11.09
C ASN A 177 -1.87 -11.56 -10.05
N ASP A 178 -0.75 -10.87 -9.85
CA ASP A 178 0.23 -11.20 -8.82
C ASP A 178 0.53 -9.93 -7.99
N ASP A 179 1.79 -9.62 -7.72
CA ASP A 179 2.20 -8.60 -6.77
C ASP A 179 2.21 -7.17 -7.34
N VAL A 180 2.04 -6.19 -6.44
CA VAL A 180 2.38 -4.78 -6.68
C VAL A 180 3.50 -4.34 -5.75
N ASP A 181 4.67 -4.11 -6.34
CA ASP A 181 5.88 -3.78 -5.61
C ASP A 181 6.36 -2.35 -5.88
N ALA A 182 6.75 -1.65 -4.80
CA ALA A 182 7.46 -0.38 -4.88
C ALA A 182 8.74 -0.44 -4.03
N GLY A 183 9.90 -0.30 -4.68
CA GLY A 183 11.22 -0.27 -4.06
C GLY A 183 11.89 1.12 -4.09
N ASP A 184 13.01 1.26 -3.38
CA ASP A 184 13.83 2.47 -3.33
C ASP A 184 13.08 3.77 -3.02
N SER A 185 12.85 4.66 -3.99
CA SER A 185 12.06 5.90 -3.86
C SER A 185 10.83 5.89 -4.77
N GLY A 186 10.45 4.71 -5.26
CA GLY A 186 9.37 4.50 -6.22
C GLY A 186 8.03 4.91 -5.64
N VAL A 187 7.14 5.41 -6.51
CA VAL A 187 5.79 5.82 -6.14
C VAL A 187 4.77 5.13 -7.01
N VAL A 188 3.83 4.42 -6.38
CA VAL A 188 2.70 3.79 -7.06
C VAL A 188 1.39 4.41 -6.56
N HIS A 189 0.51 4.78 -7.48
CA HIS A 189 -0.85 5.24 -7.20
C HIS A 189 -1.86 4.23 -7.75
N LEU A 190 -2.57 3.53 -6.87
CA LEU A 190 -3.65 2.59 -7.20
C LEU A 190 -5.00 3.29 -7.00
N MET A 191 -5.72 3.53 -8.09
CA MET A 191 -6.95 4.33 -8.12
C MET A 191 -8.20 3.53 -8.52
N GLY A 192 -8.16 2.21 -8.34
CA GLY A 192 -9.18 1.27 -8.84
C GLY A 192 -8.54 0.02 -9.43
N GLY A 193 -9.34 -1.00 -9.70
CA GLY A 193 -8.88 -2.27 -10.27
C GLY A 193 -9.18 -3.47 -9.38
N LEU A 194 -8.62 -4.60 -9.79
CA LEU A 194 -8.63 -5.88 -9.07
C LEU A 194 -7.18 -6.29 -8.86
N PHE A 195 -6.82 -6.57 -7.61
CA PHE A 195 -5.48 -6.98 -7.20
C PHE A 195 -5.61 -8.31 -6.47
N ASP A 196 -4.96 -9.35 -6.99
CA ASP A 196 -5.11 -10.72 -6.48
C ASP A 196 -4.17 -11.01 -5.30
N GLU A 197 -2.89 -10.65 -5.42
CA GLU A 197 -1.85 -10.93 -4.42
C GLU A 197 -1.36 -9.67 -3.68
N ASP A 198 -0.09 -9.65 -3.27
CA ASP A 198 0.40 -8.74 -2.25
C ASP A 198 0.68 -7.33 -2.80
N VAL A 199 0.69 -6.37 -1.88
CA VAL A 199 1.16 -5.01 -2.17
C VAL A 199 2.27 -4.67 -1.21
N THR A 200 3.49 -4.53 -1.74
CA THR A 200 4.69 -4.32 -0.93
C THR A 200 5.35 -2.97 -1.21
N ALA A 201 5.54 -2.18 -0.15
CA ALA A 201 6.34 -0.96 -0.18
C ALA A 201 7.65 -1.15 0.60
N ALA A 202 8.76 -1.26 -0.12
CA ALA A 202 10.10 -1.42 0.42
C ALA A 202 10.99 -0.16 0.29
N GLY A 203 11.92 0.04 1.22
CA GLY A 203 12.89 1.15 1.16
C GLY A 203 12.27 2.49 1.57
N ASN A 204 12.43 3.55 0.78
CA ASN A 204 11.76 4.84 0.98
C ASN A 204 10.56 5.03 0.02
N SER A 205 10.03 3.94 -0.54
CA SER A 205 8.95 3.98 -1.53
C SER A 205 7.61 4.39 -0.92
N THR A 206 6.65 4.73 -1.78
CA THR A 206 5.30 5.06 -1.36
C THR A 206 4.25 4.46 -2.27
N ILE A 207 3.31 3.70 -1.72
CA ILE A 207 2.11 3.23 -2.42
C ILE A 207 0.89 3.96 -1.88
N ASN A 208 0.06 4.50 -2.77
CA ASN A 208 -1.18 5.19 -2.41
C ASN A 208 -2.37 4.46 -3.04
N ILE A 209 -3.25 3.93 -2.20
CA ILE A 209 -4.46 3.22 -2.56
C ILE A 209 -5.66 4.11 -2.26
N SER A 210 -6.51 4.33 -3.27
CA SER A 210 -7.72 5.17 -3.13
C SER A 210 -9.00 4.49 -3.61
N GLY A 211 -8.91 3.25 -4.09
CA GLY A 211 -10.03 2.46 -4.58
C GLY A 211 -9.55 1.12 -5.14
N GLY A 212 -10.49 0.30 -5.61
CA GLY A 212 -10.24 -1.05 -6.10
C GLY A 212 -10.69 -2.11 -5.10
N ASP A 213 -10.76 -3.35 -5.58
CA ASP A 213 -11.05 -4.51 -4.75
C ASP A 213 -9.77 -5.36 -4.64
N TYR A 214 -9.31 -5.54 -3.41
CA TYR A 214 -8.14 -6.34 -3.04
C TYR A 214 -8.67 -7.66 -2.49
N VAL A 215 -8.96 -8.55 -3.44
CA VAL A 215 -9.71 -9.78 -3.19
C VAL A 215 -8.84 -10.93 -3.61
N ARG A 216 -8.80 -11.94 -2.74
CA ARG A 216 -8.22 -13.24 -3.05
C ARG A 216 -9.05 -13.94 -4.13
N ILE A 217 -8.60 -13.93 -5.37
CA ILE A 217 -9.25 -14.63 -6.48
C ILE A 217 -8.59 -16.00 -6.69
N PHE A 218 -7.27 -16.13 -6.61
CA PHE A 218 -6.59 -17.38 -7.01
C PHE A 218 -5.59 -18.02 -6.04
N SER A 219 -4.97 -17.32 -5.09
CA SER A 219 -3.89 -17.89 -4.24
C SER A 219 -3.66 -17.09 -2.94
N ASP A 220 -2.79 -17.52 -2.02
CA ASP A 220 -2.45 -17.05 -0.63
C ASP A 220 -3.04 -15.76 0.02
N GLY A 221 -3.47 -14.75 -0.73
CA GLY A 221 -4.40 -13.70 -0.31
C GLY A 221 -3.70 -12.37 -0.09
N ALA A 222 -4.21 -11.33 -0.74
CA ALA A 222 -3.63 -9.99 -0.72
C ALA A 222 -3.28 -9.48 0.69
N ALA A 223 -1.98 -9.40 0.97
CA ALA A 223 -1.42 -8.76 2.14
C ALA A 223 -0.82 -7.39 1.78
N LEU A 224 -0.92 -6.43 2.71
CA LEU A 224 -0.21 -5.17 2.59
C LEU A 224 1.04 -5.20 3.45
N THR A 225 2.21 -5.05 2.83
CA THR A 225 3.50 -5.12 3.52
C THR A 225 4.30 -3.82 3.33
N ALA A 226 4.54 -3.10 4.43
CA ALA A 226 5.39 -1.92 4.44
C ALA A 226 6.74 -2.22 5.13
N GLU A 227 7.80 -2.41 4.35
CA GLU A 227 9.17 -2.68 4.83
C GLU A 227 10.06 -1.45 4.65
N GLN A 228 10.17 -0.59 5.66
CA GLN A 228 10.75 0.77 5.56
C GLN A 228 9.92 1.75 4.70
N GLY A 229 9.14 1.27 3.72
CA GLY A 229 8.30 2.09 2.84
C GLY A 229 7.01 2.59 3.50
N THR A 230 6.18 3.29 2.73
CA THR A 230 4.87 3.79 3.20
C THR A 230 3.73 3.32 2.30
N ILE A 231 2.68 2.75 2.89
CA ILE A 231 1.42 2.45 2.20
C ILE A 231 0.32 3.33 2.81
N ASN A 232 -0.38 4.10 1.96
CA ASN A 232 -1.51 4.93 2.34
C ASN A 232 -2.78 4.38 1.70
N VAL A 233 -3.76 3.98 2.51
CA VAL A 233 -5.05 3.46 2.07
C VAL A 233 -6.12 4.47 2.47
N THR A 234 -6.81 5.01 1.47
CA THR A 234 -7.88 6.03 1.65
C THR A 234 -9.24 5.58 1.13
N GLY A 235 -9.32 4.34 0.62
CA GLY A 235 -10.49 3.73 0.04
C GLY A 235 -10.16 2.37 -0.57
N GLY A 236 -11.18 1.70 -1.10
CA GLY A 236 -11.09 0.32 -1.60
C GLY A 236 -11.71 -0.69 -0.63
N ILE A 237 -11.87 -1.92 -1.13
CA ILE A 237 -12.40 -3.05 -0.37
C ILE A 237 -11.28 -4.08 -0.19
N PHE A 238 -11.01 -4.48 1.05
CA PHE A 238 -9.93 -5.43 1.38
C PHE A 238 -10.47 -6.74 1.94
N GLY A 239 -9.96 -7.85 1.43
CA GLY A 239 -10.34 -9.20 1.84
C GLY A 239 -11.43 -9.81 0.94
N GLU A 240 -11.67 -11.10 1.11
CA GLU A 240 -12.63 -11.84 0.30
C GLU A 240 -13.98 -12.00 1.05
N THR A 241 -15.08 -11.77 0.34
CA THR A 241 -16.41 -12.03 0.89
C THR A 241 -16.65 -13.53 1.05
N GLY A 242 -16.73 -14.02 2.29
CA GLY A 242 -17.16 -15.40 2.60
C GLY A 242 -16.05 -16.39 2.93
N VAL A 243 -14.81 -15.91 3.13
CA VAL A 243 -13.73 -16.66 3.78
C VAL A 243 -13.37 -15.99 5.11
N ASP A 244 -12.86 -16.77 6.06
CA ASP A 244 -12.58 -16.29 7.42
C ASP A 244 -11.31 -15.41 7.52
N ASP A 245 -10.54 -15.27 6.45
CA ASP A 245 -9.30 -14.48 6.39
C ASP A 245 -9.60 -13.05 5.90
N GLY A 246 -9.72 -12.12 6.84
CA GLY A 246 -9.70 -10.68 6.54
C GLY A 246 -8.26 -10.26 6.38
N GLY A 247 -7.94 -9.55 5.29
CA GLY A 247 -6.57 -9.30 4.82
C GLY A 247 -5.52 -9.04 5.92
N LEU A 248 -4.32 -9.57 5.69
CA LEU A 248 -3.17 -9.38 6.57
C LEU A 248 -2.46 -8.07 6.21
N ALA A 249 -2.16 -7.26 7.22
CA ALA A 249 -1.41 -6.03 7.02
C ALA A 249 -0.23 -5.94 7.99
N LEU A 250 0.98 -5.74 7.46
CA LEU A 250 2.23 -5.76 8.21
C LEU A 250 3.05 -4.49 7.96
N ALA A 251 3.43 -3.79 9.02
CA ALA A 251 4.43 -2.72 8.97
C ALA A 251 5.69 -3.17 9.73
N THR A 252 6.83 -3.22 9.05
CA THR A 252 8.10 -3.70 9.61
C THR A 252 9.28 -2.81 9.23
N LEU A 253 10.41 -2.97 9.94
CA LEU A 253 11.68 -2.29 9.67
C LEU A 253 11.58 -0.76 9.59
N GLY A 254 10.63 -0.14 10.29
CA GLY A 254 10.37 1.31 10.20
C GLY A 254 9.36 1.74 9.13
N GLY A 255 8.78 0.78 8.40
CA GLY A 255 7.72 1.03 7.43
C GLY A 255 6.44 1.52 8.08
N THR A 256 5.60 2.20 7.30
CA THR A 256 4.37 2.81 7.78
C THR A 256 3.17 2.38 6.94
N LEU A 257 2.11 1.97 7.61
CA LEU A 257 0.82 1.64 7.02
C LEU A 257 -0.25 2.59 7.58
N ASN A 258 -0.94 3.30 6.70
CA ASN A 258 -2.01 4.22 7.05
C ASN A 258 -3.32 3.76 6.41
N PHE A 259 -4.35 3.52 7.21
CA PHE A 259 -5.72 3.24 6.75
C PHE A 259 -6.65 4.35 7.21
N ASP A 260 -7.33 4.99 6.27
CA ASP A 260 -8.34 6.03 6.51
C ASP A 260 -9.55 5.81 5.60
N GLY A 261 -10.65 5.25 6.12
CA GLY A 261 -11.90 5.11 5.36
C GLY A 261 -11.98 3.91 4.40
N ALA A 262 -11.06 2.94 4.50
CA ALA A 262 -11.15 1.69 3.74
C ALA A 262 -12.26 0.78 4.28
N GLU A 263 -12.86 -0.03 3.40
CA GLU A 263 -13.79 -1.08 3.81
C GLU A 263 -13.05 -2.42 3.91
N ILE A 264 -13.22 -3.13 5.02
CA ILE A 264 -12.85 -4.55 5.07
C ILE A 264 -14.07 -5.35 4.62
N ALA A 265 -13.90 -6.22 3.63
CA ALA A 265 -14.98 -7.01 3.05
C ALA A 265 -15.72 -7.81 4.14
N GLY A 266 -17.03 -8.03 3.95
CA GLY A 266 -17.81 -8.92 4.82
C GLY A 266 -18.23 -8.35 6.18
N THR A 267 -17.98 -7.08 6.46
CA THR A 267 -18.32 -6.40 7.74
C THR A 267 -19.82 -6.29 8.07
N THR A 268 -20.73 -6.66 7.17
CA THR A 268 -22.17 -6.37 7.31
C THR A 268 -23.03 -7.49 7.89
N GLU A 269 -22.50 -8.70 8.17
CA GLU A 269 -23.27 -9.81 8.77
C GLU A 269 -22.44 -10.64 9.77
N ASP A 270 -23.09 -11.49 10.58
CA ASP A 270 -22.59 -12.32 11.71
C ASP A 270 -21.35 -13.22 11.45
N MET A 271 -20.77 -13.16 10.26
CA MET A 271 -19.55 -13.86 9.81
C MET A 271 -18.48 -12.90 9.28
N ALA A 272 -18.42 -11.68 9.81
CA ALA A 272 -17.45 -10.70 9.36
C ALA A 272 -16.01 -11.22 9.57
N PRO A 273 -15.15 -11.17 8.53
CA PRO A 273 -13.83 -11.78 8.57
C PRO A 273 -12.95 -11.11 9.61
N THR A 274 -11.95 -11.85 10.09
CA THR A 274 -10.99 -11.33 11.06
C THR A 274 -9.90 -10.59 10.33
N ALA A 275 -9.79 -9.27 10.51
CA ALA A 275 -8.69 -8.48 9.98
C ALA A 275 -7.50 -8.52 10.95
N ALA A 276 -6.28 -8.69 10.42
CA ALA A 276 -5.08 -8.78 11.23
C ALA A 276 -4.07 -7.70 10.85
N PHE A 277 -3.67 -6.89 11.84
CA PHE A 277 -2.68 -5.84 11.69
C PHE A 277 -1.50 -6.07 12.62
N SER A 278 -0.29 -6.01 12.08
CA SER A 278 0.93 -6.19 12.85
C SER A 278 1.93 -5.05 12.61
N ALA A 279 2.53 -4.58 13.70
CA ALA A 279 3.64 -3.62 13.66
C ALA A 279 4.86 -4.21 14.37
N ALA A 280 5.98 -4.33 13.66
CA ALA A 280 7.21 -4.92 14.19
C ALA A 280 8.44 -4.10 13.84
N LEU A 281 9.55 -4.26 14.59
CA LEU A 281 10.86 -3.70 14.22
C LEU A 281 10.83 -2.19 13.90
N ASN A 282 10.19 -1.39 14.77
CA ASN A 282 9.91 0.05 14.60
C ASN A 282 8.89 0.41 13.48
N GLY A 283 8.21 -0.57 12.90
CA GLY A 283 7.12 -0.34 11.96
C GLY A 283 5.90 0.30 12.64
N LYS A 284 5.05 0.95 11.85
CA LYS A 284 3.92 1.72 12.35
C LYS A 284 2.65 1.44 11.55
N VAL A 285 1.55 1.15 12.24
CA VAL A 285 0.21 1.04 11.66
C VAL A 285 -0.69 2.12 12.26
N ASN A 286 -1.43 2.83 11.41
CA ASN A 286 -2.43 3.82 11.80
C ASN A 286 -3.77 3.42 11.18
N LEU A 287 -4.77 3.13 12.01
CA LEU A 287 -6.13 2.80 11.59
C LEU A 287 -7.05 3.94 12.01
N SER A 288 -7.75 4.52 11.04
CA SER A 288 -8.73 5.60 11.22
C SER A 288 -9.97 5.38 10.37
N ASN A 289 -11.16 5.60 10.93
CA ASN A 289 -12.42 5.51 10.17
C ASN A 289 -12.58 4.15 9.45
N VAL A 290 -12.31 3.05 10.13
CA VAL A 290 -12.41 1.70 9.55
C VAL A 290 -13.38 0.86 10.38
N ASP A 291 -14.25 0.14 9.68
CA ASP A 291 -15.17 -0.83 10.27
C ASP A 291 -14.61 -2.26 10.09
N PHE A 292 -14.65 -3.05 11.17
CA PHE A 292 -14.17 -4.42 11.22
C PHE A 292 -15.25 -5.36 11.73
N GLY A 293 -15.18 -6.62 11.29
CA GLY A 293 -15.80 -7.72 12.01
C GLY A 293 -15.07 -7.95 13.32
N ASN A 294 -14.03 -8.77 13.25
CA ASN A 294 -13.07 -8.90 14.34
C ASN A 294 -11.76 -8.23 13.94
N LEU A 295 -11.12 -7.56 14.89
CA LEU A 295 -9.83 -6.93 14.71
C LEU A 295 -8.79 -7.61 15.59
N VAL A 296 -7.75 -8.16 14.97
CA VAL A 296 -6.56 -8.67 15.64
C VAL A 296 -5.40 -7.70 15.45
N VAL A 297 -4.76 -7.32 16.55
CA VAL A 297 -3.62 -6.40 16.54
C VAL A 297 -2.41 -7.05 17.21
N GLU A 298 -1.25 -6.93 16.56
CA GLU A 298 0.02 -7.36 17.14
C GLU A 298 1.05 -6.23 17.07
N THR A 299 1.78 -6.01 18.15
CA THR A 299 2.89 -5.05 18.17
C THR A 299 4.13 -5.67 18.78
N SER A 300 5.30 -5.42 18.19
CA SER A 300 6.56 -5.97 18.67
C SER A 300 7.78 -5.14 18.37
N THR A 301 8.84 -5.28 19.16
CA THR A 301 10.18 -4.72 18.86
C THR A 301 10.09 -3.22 18.47
N ASN A 302 9.48 -2.42 19.35
CA ASN A 302 9.15 -1.00 19.16
C ASN A 302 8.17 -0.68 18.02
N GLY A 303 7.43 -1.66 17.50
CA GLY A 303 6.35 -1.42 16.56
C GLY A 303 5.18 -0.70 17.24
N THR A 304 4.50 0.19 16.51
CA THR A 304 3.40 0.99 17.05
C THR A 304 2.13 0.77 16.25
N VAL A 305 1.01 0.47 16.91
CA VAL A 305 -0.33 0.50 16.30
C VAL A 305 -1.14 1.62 16.95
N ASN A 306 -1.75 2.47 16.12
CA ASN A 306 -2.68 3.51 16.55
C ASN A 306 -4.08 3.20 16.02
N LEU A 307 -5.04 3.08 16.93
CA LEU A 307 -6.46 2.88 16.64
C LEU A 307 -7.20 4.17 16.95
N GLY A 308 -7.83 4.80 15.96
CA GLY A 308 -8.70 5.95 16.16
C GLY A 308 -9.96 5.81 15.33
N GLU A 309 -11.12 6.20 15.85
CA GLU A 309 -12.39 6.21 15.10
C GLU A 309 -12.67 4.85 14.41
N ILE A 310 -12.40 3.74 15.11
CA ILE A 310 -12.65 2.39 14.60
C ILE A 310 -14.00 1.85 15.11
N THR A 311 -14.66 1.02 14.32
CA THR A 311 -15.79 0.19 14.77
C THR A 311 -15.40 -1.27 14.61
N ALA A 312 -15.55 -2.09 15.64
CA ALA A 312 -15.33 -3.53 15.53
C ALA A 312 -16.37 -4.28 16.36
N LYS A 313 -16.60 -5.56 16.09
CA LYS A 313 -17.31 -6.44 17.04
C LYS A 313 -16.38 -6.77 18.20
N ASP A 314 -15.27 -7.41 17.89
CA ASP A 314 -14.28 -7.86 18.88
C ASP A 314 -12.90 -7.32 18.53
N ILE A 315 -12.19 -6.77 19.52
CA ILE A 315 -10.78 -6.37 19.39
C ILE A 315 -9.92 -7.27 20.27
N SER A 316 -8.97 -7.97 19.65
CA SER A 316 -7.96 -8.77 20.35
C SER A 316 -6.57 -8.24 20.04
N ALA A 317 -5.80 -7.89 21.07
CA ALA A 317 -4.46 -7.32 20.87
C ALA A 317 -3.37 -8.02 21.68
N THR A 318 -2.21 -8.20 21.05
CA THR A 318 -0.98 -8.72 21.66
C THR A 318 0.14 -7.68 21.55
N VAL A 319 0.66 -7.21 22.68
CA VAL A 319 1.68 -6.16 22.75
C VAL A 319 2.94 -6.70 23.40
N PHE A 320 4.00 -6.90 22.65
CA PHE A 320 5.21 -7.56 23.15
C PHE A 320 6.51 -6.82 22.84
N GLY A 321 7.57 -7.09 23.61
CA GLY A 321 8.94 -6.73 23.24
C GLY A 321 9.16 -5.22 23.00
N GLY A 322 8.57 -4.37 23.83
CA GLY A 322 8.63 -2.91 23.66
C GLY A 322 7.69 -2.33 22.60
N GLY A 323 6.78 -3.13 22.04
CA GLY A 323 5.71 -2.64 21.17
C GLY A 323 4.73 -1.71 21.89
N GLU A 324 4.04 -0.87 21.13
CA GLU A 324 3.13 0.15 21.64
C GLU A 324 1.76 0.07 20.95
N LEU A 325 0.69 -0.02 21.74
CA LEU A 325 -0.69 0.07 21.29
C LEU A 325 -1.34 1.34 21.83
N ASN A 326 -1.77 2.22 20.93
CA ASN A 326 -2.50 3.45 21.25
C ASN A 326 -3.96 3.32 20.83
N ILE A 327 -4.87 3.36 21.80
CA ILE A 327 -6.32 3.36 21.58
C ILE A 327 -6.83 4.78 21.81
N LEU A 328 -7.09 5.49 20.72
CA LEU A 328 -7.42 6.92 20.71
C LEU A 328 -8.94 7.15 20.80
N SER A 329 -9.73 6.35 20.09
CA SER A 329 -11.19 6.32 20.09
C SER A 329 -11.69 5.08 19.32
N GLY A 330 -12.98 4.74 19.47
CA GLY A 330 -13.62 3.66 18.73
C GLY A 330 -14.81 3.04 19.46
N GLU A 331 -15.43 2.02 18.88
CA GLU A 331 -16.52 1.24 19.47
C GLU A 331 -16.28 -0.25 19.24
N ALA A 332 -16.43 -1.08 20.28
CA ALA A 332 -16.52 -2.54 20.13
C ALA A 332 -17.34 -3.24 21.23
N ASP A 333 -17.91 -4.40 20.89
CA ASP A 333 -18.61 -5.25 21.87
C ASP A 333 -17.64 -5.81 22.92
N SER A 334 -16.41 -6.13 22.52
CA SER A 334 -15.37 -6.59 23.45
C SER A 334 -13.95 -6.12 23.10
N LEU A 335 -13.12 -5.99 24.14
CA LEU A 335 -11.71 -5.63 24.04
C LEU A 335 -10.85 -6.56 24.92
N SER A 336 -9.97 -7.34 24.31
CA SER A 336 -9.04 -8.23 25.02
C SER A 336 -7.60 -7.90 24.67
N ILE A 337 -6.80 -7.47 25.64
CA ILE A 337 -5.40 -7.12 25.43
C ILE A 337 -4.48 -7.96 26.32
N PHE A 338 -3.45 -8.55 25.72
CA PHE A 338 -2.34 -9.18 26.42
C PHE A 338 -1.04 -8.42 26.14
N ALA A 339 -0.33 -8.01 27.18
CA ALA A 339 0.98 -7.36 27.05
C ALA A 339 2.07 -8.09 27.82
N GLU A 340 3.24 -8.27 27.20
CA GLU A 340 4.42 -8.89 27.78
C GLU A 340 5.72 -8.17 27.37
N LEU A 341 6.82 -8.43 28.07
CA LEU A 341 8.18 -8.01 27.70
C LEU A 341 8.28 -6.51 27.41
N ALA A 342 7.85 -5.70 28.36
CA ALA A 342 7.79 -4.24 28.27
C ALA A 342 6.85 -3.69 27.17
N GLY A 343 5.79 -4.41 26.83
CA GLY A 343 4.72 -3.87 25.98
C GLY A 343 4.02 -2.67 26.62
N GLU A 344 3.69 -1.65 25.83
CA GLU A 344 3.03 -0.43 26.28
C GLU A 344 1.63 -0.28 25.68
N ILE A 345 0.64 -0.01 26.54
CA ILE A 345 -0.74 0.25 26.14
C ILE A 345 -1.15 1.62 26.64
N ASN A 346 -1.66 2.45 25.74
CA ASN A 346 -2.16 3.79 26.02
C ASN A 346 -3.65 3.88 25.65
N LEU A 347 -4.52 3.93 26.67
CA LEU A 347 -5.98 4.01 26.49
C LEU A 347 -6.45 5.46 26.72
N ARG A 348 -6.93 6.11 25.66
CA ARG A 348 -7.36 7.52 25.66
C ARG A 348 -8.83 7.71 25.31
N GLY A 349 -9.46 6.75 24.65
CA GLY A 349 -10.85 6.85 24.23
C GLY A 349 -11.44 5.53 23.74
N GLY A 350 -12.76 5.55 23.51
CA GLY A 350 -13.57 4.47 22.98
C GLY A 350 -14.60 3.87 23.95
N ASP A 351 -15.68 3.32 23.37
CA ASP A 351 -16.73 2.57 24.06
C ASP A 351 -16.53 1.08 23.79
N PHE A 352 -16.05 0.36 24.79
CA PHE A 352 -15.76 -1.07 24.70
C PHE A 352 -16.60 -1.80 25.73
N GLY A 353 -17.40 -2.78 25.30
CA GLY A 353 -18.25 -3.57 26.18
C GLY A 353 -17.43 -4.43 27.16
N ASP A 354 -17.37 -5.73 26.93
CA ASP A 354 -16.60 -6.61 27.82
C ASP A 354 -15.10 -6.41 27.57
N SER A 355 -14.43 -5.75 28.53
CA SER A 355 -13.02 -5.36 28.37
C SER A 355 -12.11 -6.03 29.40
N LEU A 356 -11.01 -6.64 28.93
CA LEU A 356 -10.00 -7.32 29.73
C LEU A 356 -8.57 -6.93 29.29
N VAL A 357 -7.72 -6.55 30.24
CA VAL A 357 -6.29 -6.32 30.02
C VAL A 357 -5.44 -7.19 30.94
N THR A 358 -4.50 -7.95 30.36
CA THR A 358 -3.53 -8.77 31.10
C THR A 358 -2.12 -8.26 30.85
N LEU A 359 -1.40 -7.93 31.93
CA LEU A 359 -0.06 -7.34 31.86
C LEU A 359 0.98 -8.27 32.51
N GLU A 360 2.03 -8.58 31.78
CA GLU A 360 3.14 -9.40 32.25
C GLU A 360 4.50 -8.72 31.99
N SER A 361 5.55 -9.22 32.64
CA SER A 361 6.96 -8.90 32.36
C SER A 361 7.24 -7.43 31.97
N GLU A 362 7.17 -6.51 32.94
CA GLU A 362 7.47 -5.06 32.77
C GLU A 362 6.48 -4.25 31.91
N SER A 363 5.40 -4.85 31.40
CA SER A 363 4.43 -4.14 30.57
C SER A 363 3.73 -2.99 31.31
N ILE A 364 3.31 -1.99 30.55
CA ILE A 364 2.72 -0.75 31.06
C ILE A 364 1.33 -0.55 30.46
N LEU A 365 0.35 -0.28 31.31
CA LEU A 365 -0.94 0.28 30.92
C LEU A 365 -1.04 1.71 31.43
N THR A 366 -1.34 2.66 30.54
CA THR A 366 -1.66 4.03 30.90
C THR A 366 -3.08 4.36 30.47
N VAL A 367 -3.91 4.79 31.42
CA VAL A 367 -5.29 5.22 31.18
C VAL A 367 -5.39 6.73 31.36
N PHE A 368 -5.88 7.42 30.33
CA PHE A 368 -6.08 8.87 30.34
C PHE A 368 -7.56 9.17 30.48
N GLY A 369 -7.96 9.87 31.54
CA GLY A 369 -9.39 10.14 31.77
C GLY A 369 -9.70 10.97 33.01
N SER A 370 -10.97 11.03 33.37
CA SER A 370 -11.53 11.72 34.53
C SER A 370 -12.52 10.82 35.26
N ASP A 371 -12.89 11.20 36.48
CA ASP A 371 -13.80 10.43 37.36
C ASP A 371 -13.41 8.94 37.47
N LEU A 372 -12.10 8.68 37.52
CA LEU A 372 -11.56 7.35 37.54
C LEU A 372 -11.88 6.67 38.88
N THR A 373 -12.35 5.43 38.79
CA THR A 373 -12.67 4.58 39.92
C THR A 373 -11.95 3.23 39.78
N PHE A 374 -11.63 2.62 40.92
CA PHE A 374 -11.12 1.26 41.01
C PHE A 374 -11.99 0.44 41.96
N ASN A 375 -12.57 -0.66 41.47
CA ASN A 375 -13.58 -1.47 42.15
C ASN A 375 -14.72 -0.60 42.74
N GLY A 376 -15.16 0.42 41.98
CA GLY A 376 -16.19 1.37 42.38
C GLY A 376 -15.76 2.43 43.41
N THR A 377 -14.48 2.48 43.81
CA THR A 377 -13.94 3.51 44.72
C THR A 377 -13.20 4.58 43.90
N PRO A 378 -13.50 5.88 44.07
CA PRO A 378 -12.75 6.96 43.42
C PRO A 378 -11.24 6.86 43.69
N VAL A 379 -10.40 7.14 42.68
CA VAL A 379 -8.94 6.94 42.77
C VAL A 379 -8.28 7.76 43.89
N GLU A 380 -8.80 8.96 44.16
CA GLU A 380 -8.37 9.84 45.25
C GLU A 380 -8.63 9.26 46.65
N ASP A 381 -9.58 8.34 46.78
CA ASP A 381 -9.97 7.72 48.05
C ASP A 381 -9.26 6.36 48.29
N LEU A 382 -8.53 5.83 47.30
CA LEU A 382 -7.99 4.47 47.36
C LEU A 382 -7.04 4.23 48.53
N ASN A 383 -6.19 5.20 48.85
CA ASN A 383 -5.26 5.07 49.97
C ASN A 383 -5.99 4.99 51.33
N ALA A 384 -7.18 5.60 51.44
CA ALA A 384 -7.99 5.54 52.65
C ALA A 384 -8.70 4.19 52.80
N VAL A 385 -9.10 3.58 51.67
CA VAL A 385 -9.89 2.34 51.65
C VAL A 385 -9.00 1.08 51.67
N LEU A 386 -7.95 1.06 50.86
CA LEU A 386 -7.08 -0.13 50.64
C LEU A 386 -5.75 -0.05 51.39
N GLY A 387 -5.44 1.10 52.00
CA GLY A 387 -4.20 1.35 52.73
C GLY A 387 -3.17 2.15 51.93
N ALA A 388 -2.17 2.66 52.65
CA ALA A 388 -1.12 3.49 52.06
C ALA A 388 -0.34 2.74 50.97
N GLY A 389 -0.19 3.38 49.80
CA GLY A 389 0.52 2.83 48.64
C GLY A 389 -0.39 2.09 47.65
N ALA A 390 -1.70 2.07 47.88
CA ALA A 390 -2.66 1.59 46.90
C ALA A 390 -2.66 2.45 45.63
N PHE A 391 -2.44 3.76 45.78
CA PHE A 391 -2.29 4.71 44.68
C PHE A 391 -1.21 5.75 45.00
N ASP A 392 -0.31 6.03 44.07
CA ASP A 392 0.68 7.10 44.19
C ASP A 392 0.23 8.31 43.37
N GLU A 393 -0.34 9.31 44.05
CA GLU A 393 -0.83 10.55 43.42
C GLU A 393 0.25 11.31 42.64
N ALA A 394 1.52 11.20 43.02
CA ALA A 394 2.59 11.95 42.37
C ALA A 394 2.94 11.37 41.00
N THR A 395 2.76 10.07 40.81
CA THR A 395 3.10 9.35 39.57
C THR A 395 1.89 8.83 38.82
N GLY A 396 0.70 8.83 39.44
CA GLY A 396 -0.49 8.18 38.94
C GLY A 396 -0.43 6.65 39.03
N LYS A 397 0.56 6.07 39.73
CA LYS A 397 0.78 4.62 39.73
C LYS A 397 -0.20 3.89 40.65
N LEU A 398 -0.86 2.87 40.12
CA LEU A 398 -1.72 1.96 40.87
C LEU A 398 -0.89 0.81 41.48
N GLY A 399 -1.14 0.49 42.75
CA GLY A 399 -0.39 -0.49 43.56
C GLY A 399 -0.99 -1.90 43.61
N THR A 400 -2.15 -2.14 43.01
CA THR A 400 -2.90 -3.41 43.10
C THR A 400 -2.52 -4.42 42.01
N ILE A 401 -2.85 -5.70 42.17
CA ILE A 401 -2.47 -6.78 41.22
C ILE A 401 -3.57 -7.03 40.17
N ALA A 402 -4.83 -6.84 40.54
CA ALA A 402 -5.98 -6.99 39.65
C ALA A 402 -7.17 -6.19 40.19
N GLY A 403 -8.13 -5.89 39.32
CA GLY A 403 -9.42 -5.28 39.66
C GLY A 403 -10.07 -4.62 38.46
N ASP A 404 -11.16 -3.90 38.73
CA ASP A 404 -11.97 -3.22 37.73
C ASP A 404 -11.68 -1.72 37.77
N LEU A 405 -11.42 -1.12 36.61
CA LEU A 405 -11.29 0.31 36.38
C LEU A 405 -12.53 0.80 35.65
N ALA A 406 -13.05 1.96 36.05
CA ALA A 406 -14.13 2.61 35.32
C ALA A 406 -14.04 4.13 35.46
N GLY A 407 -14.62 4.87 34.52
CA GLY A 407 -14.64 6.33 34.55
C GLY A 407 -15.00 6.90 33.18
N VAL A 408 -14.47 8.08 32.88
CA VAL A 408 -14.62 8.76 31.59
C VAL A 408 -13.24 8.91 30.94
N LEU A 409 -13.03 8.40 29.73
CA LEU A 409 -11.76 8.53 29.01
C LEU A 409 -11.54 9.96 28.49
N ALA A 410 -10.35 10.24 27.97
CA ALA A 410 -9.95 11.59 27.53
C ALA A 410 -10.76 12.12 26.32
N ASP A 411 -11.38 11.23 25.54
CA ASP A 411 -12.33 11.58 24.47
C ASP A 411 -13.77 11.85 24.97
N GLY A 412 -14.04 11.61 26.26
CA GLY A 412 -15.35 11.77 26.89
C GLY A 412 -16.23 10.52 26.90
N SER A 413 -15.77 9.40 26.35
CA SER A 413 -16.47 8.10 26.42
C SER A 413 -16.45 7.54 27.84
N ALA A 414 -17.53 6.87 28.25
CA ALA A 414 -17.53 6.09 29.48
C ALA A 414 -16.79 4.77 29.23
N PHE A 415 -16.05 4.27 30.22
CA PHE A 415 -15.38 2.97 30.09
C PHE A 415 -15.49 2.13 31.36
N SER A 416 -15.41 0.81 31.18
CA SER A 416 -15.29 -0.18 32.24
C SER A 416 -14.33 -1.29 31.77
N LEU A 417 -13.28 -1.56 32.54
CA LEU A 417 -12.21 -2.46 32.17
C LEU A 417 -11.75 -3.30 33.37
N SER A 418 -11.76 -4.63 33.23
CA SER A 418 -11.06 -5.49 34.18
C SER A 418 -9.60 -5.62 33.79
N PHE A 419 -8.68 -5.59 34.75
CA PHE A 419 -7.27 -5.84 34.49
C PHE A 419 -6.64 -6.82 35.49
N SER A 420 -5.57 -7.48 35.05
CA SER A 420 -4.67 -8.25 35.91
C SER A 420 -3.22 -7.99 35.52
N ARG A 421 -2.30 -8.07 36.49
CA ARG A 421 -0.86 -7.91 36.22
C ARG A 421 0.04 -8.83 37.03
N SER A 422 1.20 -9.17 36.48
CA SER A 422 2.25 -9.91 37.19
C SER A 422 3.04 -9.02 38.14
N PHE A 423 3.23 -9.47 39.38
CA PHE A 423 3.96 -8.76 40.44
C PHE A 423 5.21 -9.54 40.86
N ILE A 424 6.02 -9.97 39.90
CA ILE A 424 7.30 -10.65 40.16
C ILE A 424 8.42 -9.61 40.03
N PRO A 425 9.02 -9.10 41.13
CA PRO A 425 10.17 -8.21 41.03
C PRO A 425 11.38 -8.92 40.40
N PRO A 426 12.27 -8.21 39.69
CA PRO A 426 12.26 -6.77 39.42
C PRO A 426 11.33 -6.34 38.27
N THR A 427 10.78 -7.31 37.53
CA THR A 427 10.11 -7.14 36.24
C THR A 427 8.60 -6.88 36.38
N ALA A 428 8.19 -6.09 37.39
CA ALA A 428 6.77 -5.91 37.70
C ALA A 428 6.10 -4.96 36.70
N SER A 429 5.00 -5.40 36.12
CA SER A 429 4.16 -4.60 35.23
C SER A 429 3.52 -3.42 35.96
N GLN A 430 3.22 -2.34 35.24
CA GLN A 430 2.78 -1.07 35.82
C GLN A 430 1.44 -0.61 35.23
N VAL A 431 0.64 0.05 36.07
CA VAL A 431 -0.63 0.67 35.66
C VAL A 431 -0.56 2.12 36.13
N PHE A 432 -0.74 3.05 35.20
CA PHE A 432 -0.76 4.49 35.44
C PHE A 432 -2.13 5.04 35.10
N LEU A 433 -2.64 5.90 35.99
CA LEU A 433 -3.88 6.63 35.81
C LEU A 433 -3.53 8.11 35.69
N VAL A 434 -3.76 8.67 34.51
CA VAL A 434 -3.46 10.07 34.22
C VAL A 434 -4.78 10.83 34.21
N GLN A 435 -5.00 11.62 35.26
CA GLN A 435 -6.18 12.49 35.31
C GLN A 435 -6.05 13.60 34.25
N VAL A 436 -6.89 13.53 33.23
CA VAL A 436 -7.10 14.59 32.26
C VAL A 436 -8.29 15.40 32.77
N PRO A 437 -8.11 16.70 33.10
CA PRO A 437 -9.26 17.53 33.46
C PRO A 437 -10.26 17.46 32.32
N GLU A 438 -11.53 17.16 32.63
CA GLU A 438 -12.58 17.31 31.63
C GLU A 438 -12.39 18.69 30.97
N PRO A 439 -12.53 18.81 29.64
CA PRO A 439 -12.53 20.10 28.99
C PRO A 439 -13.68 20.88 29.60
N SER A 440 -13.36 21.70 30.62
CA SER A 440 -14.37 22.13 31.55
C SER A 440 -15.49 22.74 30.74
N THR A 441 -16.71 22.26 30.94
CA THR A 441 -17.88 22.78 30.23
C THR A 441 -17.95 24.31 30.34
N THR A 442 -17.35 24.90 31.38
CA THR A 442 -17.04 26.33 31.52
C THR A 442 -16.15 26.94 30.44
N VAL A 443 -15.05 26.30 30.02
CA VAL A 443 -14.18 26.80 28.94
C VAL A 443 -14.90 26.72 27.58
N LEU A 444 -15.57 25.63 27.28
CA LEU A 444 -16.40 25.49 26.06
C LEU A 444 -17.58 26.48 26.05
N LEU A 445 -18.29 26.61 27.17
CA LEU A 445 -19.39 27.56 27.33
C LEU A 445 -18.90 29.01 27.24
N SER A 446 -17.72 29.33 27.77
CA SER A 446 -17.15 30.68 27.67
C SER A 446 -16.69 31.01 26.25
N CYS A 447 -16.15 30.05 25.50
CA CYS A 447 -15.86 30.20 24.06
C CYS A 447 -17.15 30.38 23.24
N LEU A 448 -18.20 29.59 23.52
CA LEU A 448 -19.50 29.71 22.85
C LEU A 448 -20.16 31.06 23.15
N LEU A 449 -20.12 31.50 24.41
CA LEU A 449 -20.64 32.80 24.85
C LEU A 449 -19.83 33.96 24.25
N MET A 450 -18.51 33.84 24.11
CA MET A 450 -17.68 34.82 23.40
C MET A 450 -18.02 34.88 21.91
N GLY A 451 -18.19 33.73 21.23
CA GLY A 451 -18.61 33.68 19.84
C GLY A 451 -19.98 34.34 19.61
N LEU A 452 -20.95 34.06 20.49
CA LEU A 452 -22.28 34.69 20.46
C LEU A 452 -22.22 36.20 20.77
N ALA A 453 -21.36 36.63 21.71
CA ALA A 453 -21.16 38.04 22.03
C ALA A 453 -20.48 38.81 20.87
N MET A 454 -19.54 38.18 20.16
CA MET A 454 -18.89 38.75 18.98
C MET A 454 -19.85 38.88 17.79
N LYS A 455 -20.71 37.87 17.55
CA LYS A 455 -21.76 37.93 16.50
C LYS A 455 -22.76 39.06 16.75
N LYS A 456 -23.08 39.36 18.01
CA LYS A 456 -23.99 40.46 18.38
C LYS A 456 -23.37 41.86 18.20
N ARG A 457 -22.04 41.98 18.19
CA ARG A 457 -21.32 43.24 17.91
C ARG A 457 -21.21 43.54 16.41
N SER A 458 -21.06 42.52 15.57
CA SER A 458 -20.99 42.68 14.10
C SER A 458 -22.28 43.28 13.50
N VAL A 459 -23.46 42.88 14.00
CA VAL A 459 -24.75 43.36 13.46
C VAL A 459 -25.05 44.83 13.83
N ARG A 460 -24.38 45.41 14.83
CA ARG A 460 -24.56 46.82 15.22
C ARG A 460 -23.65 47.81 14.47
N SER A 461 -22.79 47.34 13.58
CA SER A 461 -21.87 48.19 12.79
C SER A 461 -22.37 48.49 11.36
N MET A 462 -23.60 48.10 11.00
CA MET A 462 -24.16 48.30 9.65
C MET A 462 -25.47 49.13 9.64
N CYS A 463 -25.70 49.98 10.63
CA CYS A 463 -26.71 51.04 10.57
C CYS A 463 -26.08 52.40 10.84
#